data_AF-A0AA38J232-F1
#
_entry.id   AF-A0AA38J232-F1
#
_cell.length_a   1.000
_cell.length_b   1.000
_cell.length_c   1.000
_cell.angle_alpha   90.00
_cell.angle_beta   90.00
_cell.angle_gamma   90.00
#
_symmetry.space_group_name_H-M   'P 1'
#
loop_
_entity.id
_entity.type
_entity.pdbx_description
1 polymer ?
#
loop_
_entity_poly.entity_id
_entity_poly.type
_entity_poly.pdbx_seq_one_letter_code
_entity_poly.pdbx_strand_id
1 'polypeptide(L)'
;MYDGCFELNSSQKSRKMGKILSLMGRPLRNFNVESRAHKIISQEKPVPAPKHKSDQLIYDEIMKNHPEGSDETQIKHVQLDKYLKDVYVKSHDPNPPQKAQTNPDRPLPLNRHQVEDYEYGFKEPDKIPIGKTTLRQALQFITDHHNDSKLHTPQKIAQDYQIPEESIKNILKYYRVFEVYIPEQRKVKAKFAGPSVPRIKVTAQPKKQLSSGKDKDDT
;
A
#
# COMPACT_ATOMS: atom_id res chain seq x y z
N MET A 1 -36.95 8.49 -35.65
CA MET A 1 -36.86 9.27 -34.40
C MET A 1 -36.59 8.32 -33.26
N TYR A 2 -35.34 8.19 -32.85
CA TYR A 2 -34.97 7.64 -31.55
C TYR A 2 -33.90 8.57 -30.99
N ASP A 3 -34.30 9.39 -30.03
CA ASP A 3 -33.42 10.31 -29.33
C ASP A 3 -32.51 9.51 -28.39
N GLY A 4 -31.21 9.63 -28.62
CA GLY A 4 -30.18 9.05 -27.77
C GLY A 4 -29.87 9.97 -26.59
N CYS A 5 -30.29 9.57 -25.38
CA CYS A 5 -29.79 10.14 -24.14
C CYS A 5 -28.38 9.62 -23.86
N PHE A 6 -27.39 10.50 -23.98
CA PHE A 6 -25.99 10.25 -23.64
C PHE A 6 -25.72 10.79 -22.22
N GLU A 7 -25.67 9.91 -21.22
CA GLU A 7 -25.32 10.28 -19.84
C GLU A 7 -23.81 10.52 -19.67
N LEU A 8 -23.45 11.72 -19.22
CA LEU A 8 -22.07 12.14 -18.96
C LEU A 8 -21.67 11.98 -17.48
N ASN A 9 -20.71 11.08 -17.25
CA ASN A 9 -19.57 11.15 -16.30
C ASN A 9 -19.75 11.90 -14.96
N SER A 10 -20.06 11.16 -13.90
CA SER A 10 -20.20 11.60 -12.50
C SER A 10 -18.90 12.04 -11.80
N SER A 11 -17.71 11.64 -12.28
CA SER A 11 -16.42 11.85 -11.59
C SER A 11 -15.87 13.29 -11.67
N GLN A 12 -16.15 14.03 -12.77
CA GLN A 12 -15.71 15.42 -12.94
C GLN A 12 -16.54 16.43 -12.12
N LYS A 13 -17.78 16.08 -11.74
CA LYS A 13 -18.67 16.94 -10.92
C LYS A 13 -18.17 17.07 -9.47
N SER A 14 -17.62 15.99 -8.89
CA SER A 14 -17.14 15.97 -7.50
C SER A 14 -15.97 16.95 -7.25
N ARG A 15 -14.95 16.98 -8.12
CA ARG A 15 -13.79 17.87 -7.96
C ARG A 15 -14.13 19.35 -8.16
N LYS A 16 -15.08 19.66 -9.06
CA LYS A 16 -15.57 21.03 -9.26
C LYS A 16 -16.38 21.51 -8.06
N MET A 17 -17.18 20.62 -7.46
CA MET A 17 -17.95 20.97 -6.27
C MET A 17 -17.09 21.22 -5.04
N GLY A 18 -16.06 20.42 -4.79
CA GLY A 18 -15.12 20.67 -3.69
C GLY A 18 -14.41 22.03 -3.80
N LYS A 19 -14.07 22.48 -5.03
CA LYS A 19 -13.46 23.79 -5.25
C LYS A 19 -14.43 24.95 -4.98
N ILE A 20 -15.66 24.85 -5.47
CA ILE A 20 -16.68 25.89 -5.27
C ILE A 20 -17.04 26.03 -3.78
N LEU A 21 -17.20 24.91 -3.07
CA LEU A 21 -17.42 24.90 -1.63
C LEU A 21 -16.24 25.52 -0.85
N SER A 22 -15.00 25.21 -1.26
CA SER A 22 -13.80 25.78 -0.62
C SER A 22 -13.63 27.29 -0.86
N LEU A 23 -14.07 27.80 -2.02
CA LEU A 23 -14.03 29.23 -2.35
C LEU A 23 -15.06 30.03 -1.53
N MET A 24 -16.24 29.46 -1.30
CA MET A 24 -17.28 30.09 -0.48
C MET A 24 -17.01 29.99 1.04
N GLY A 25 -16.33 28.95 1.50
CA GLY A 25 -16.02 28.78 2.94
C GLY A 25 -14.88 29.65 3.47
N ARG A 26 -13.97 30.11 2.60
CA ARG A 26 -12.81 30.96 2.97
C ARG A 26 -13.18 32.29 3.65
N PRO A 27 -14.09 33.13 3.11
CA PRO A 27 -14.47 34.39 3.76
C PRO A 27 -15.17 34.17 5.11
N LEU A 28 -15.95 33.08 5.25
CA LEU A 28 -16.61 32.74 6.51
C LEU A 28 -15.61 32.31 7.60
N ARG A 29 -14.58 31.52 7.23
CA ARG A 29 -13.53 31.11 8.16
C ARG A 29 -12.64 32.27 8.59
N ASN A 30 -12.36 33.20 7.66
CA ASN A 30 -11.48 34.35 7.86
C ASN A 30 -12.21 35.61 8.37
N PHE A 31 -13.48 35.49 8.77
CA PHE A 31 -14.18 36.58 9.40
C PHE A 31 -13.62 36.84 10.80
N ASN A 32 -13.19 38.08 11.04
CA ASN A 32 -12.72 38.59 12.33
C ASN A 32 -11.53 37.80 12.94
N VAL A 33 -10.52 37.51 12.10
CA VAL A 33 -9.28 36.81 12.54
C VAL A 33 -8.48 37.66 13.52
N GLU A 34 -8.49 38.98 13.36
CA GLU A 34 -7.73 39.90 14.23
C GLU A 34 -8.24 39.86 15.67
N SER A 35 -9.56 40.04 15.93
CA SER A 35 -10.07 39.92 17.30
C SER A 35 -9.91 38.52 17.88
N ARG A 36 -9.97 37.46 17.05
CA ARG A 36 -9.68 36.08 17.49
C ARG A 36 -8.22 35.91 17.89
N ALA A 37 -7.30 36.46 17.10
CA ALA A 37 -5.86 36.43 17.39
C ALA A 37 -5.57 37.20 18.67
N HIS A 38 -6.09 38.42 18.81
CA HIS A 38 -5.94 39.20 20.04
C HIS A 38 -6.52 38.49 21.26
N LYS A 39 -7.67 37.83 21.13
CA LYS A 39 -8.27 37.02 22.21
C LYS A 39 -7.37 35.85 22.65
N ILE A 40 -6.68 35.20 21.71
CA ILE A 40 -5.78 34.08 22.01
C ILE A 40 -4.44 34.58 22.57
N ILE A 41 -3.92 35.70 22.07
CA ILE A 41 -2.67 36.30 22.55
C ILE A 41 -2.85 36.90 23.95
N SER A 42 -4.03 37.45 24.26
CA SER A 42 -4.35 37.96 25.60
C SER A 42 -4.66 36.86 26.63
N GLN A 43 -4.86 35.62 26.18
CA GLN A 43 -4.99 34.48 27.09
C GLN A 43 -3.61 34.12 27.65
N GLU A 44 -3.58 33.72 28.92
CA GLU A 44 -2.37 33.17 29.51
C GLU A 44 -1.93 31.92 28.73
N LYS A 45 -0.61 31.72 28.66
CA LYS A 45 -0.04 30.56 27.95
C LYS A 45 -0.63 29.28 28.55
N PRO A 46 -1.06 28.31 27.72
CA PRO A 46 -1.63 27.08 28.22
C PRO A 46 -0.62 26.34 29.09
N VAL A 47 -1.14 25.66 30.12
CA VAL A 47 -0.33 24.83 31.01
C VAL A 47 0.39 23.76 30.17
N PRO A 48 1.71 23.57 30.34
CA PRO A 48 2.43 22.54 29.62
C PRO A 48 1.85 21.16 29.94
N ALA A 49 1.97 20.25 28.97
CA ALA A 49 1.48 18.88 29.15
C ALA A 49 2.13 18.23 30.39
N PRO A 50 1.39 17.39 31.14
CA PRO A 50 1.93 16.69 32.29
C PRO A 50 3.07 15.75 31.87
N LYS A 51 4.17 15.77 32.63
CA LYS A 51 5.32 14.88 32.42
C LYS A 51 4.99 13.44 32.81
N HIS A 52 5.73 12.46 32.27
CA HIS A 52 5.59 11.05 32.67
C HIS A 52 6.09 10.83 34.11
N LYS A 53 5.57 9.81 34.81
CA LYS A 53 5.87 9.56 36.24
C LYS A 53 7.36 9.40 36.54
N SER A 54 8.11 8.73 35.68
CA SER A 54 9.57 8.60 35.81
C SER A 54 10.26 9.96 35.82
N ASP A 55 9.83 10.85 34.93
CA ASP A 55 10.48 12.12 34.69
C ASP A 55 10.09 13.14 35.77
N GLN A 56 8.91 12.99 36.36
CA GLN A 56 8.48 13.75 37.54
C GLN A 56 9.38 13.45 38.74
N LEU A 57 9.65 12.16 39.03
CA LEU A 57 10.52 11.77 40.14
C LEU A 57 11.93 12.33 39.98
N ILE A 58 12.51 12.21 38.77
CA ILE A 58 13.82 12.76 38.45
C ILE A 58 13.83 14.28 38.63
N TYR A 59 12.79 14.95 38.16
CA TYR A 59 12.66 16.39 38.30
C TYR A 59 12.58 16.82 39.76
N ASP A 60 11.75 16.15 40.57
CA ASP A 60 11.59 16.45 42.00
C ASP A 60 12.87 16.20 42.78
N GLU A 61 13.63 15.16 42.45
CA GLU A 61 14.96 14.89 43.01
C GLU A 61 15.94 16.00 42.68
N ILE A 62 15.97 16.47 41.43
CA ILE A 62 16.86 17.57 41.00
C ILE A 62 16.47 18.87 41.72
N MET A 63 15.17 19.18 41.80
CA MET A 63 14.68 20.38 42.49
C MET A 63 15.01 20.36 43.99
N LYS A 64 14.95 19.19 44.63
CA LYS A 64 15.28 19.03 46.05
C LYS A 64 16.78 19.17 46.32
N ASN A 65 17.61 18.61 45.44
CA ASN A 65 19.06 18.60 45.63
C ASN A 65 19.74 19.90 45.21
N HIS A 66 19.17 20.62 44.23
CA HIS A 66 19.74 21.85 43.68
C HIS A 66 18.68 22.94 43.49
N PRO A 67 18.19 23.57 44.59
CA PRO A 67 17.16 24.59 44.51
C PRO A 67 17.61 25.89 43.81
N GLU A 68 18.90 26.22 43.83
CA GLU A 68 19.44 27.41 43.11
C GLU A 68 19.48 27.22 41.57
N GLY A 69 19.53 25.96 41.10
CA GLY A 69 19.72 25.66 39.68
C GLY A 69 18.52 26.00 38.80
N SER A 70 17.28 26.01 39.33
CA SER A 70 16.09 26.28 38.52
C SER A 70 16.02 27.70 38.00
N ASP A 71 16.50 28.66 38.79
CA ASP A 71 16.45 30.09 38.46
C ASP A 71 17.65 30.48 37.58
N GLU A 72 18.82 29.91 37.86
CA GLU A 72 20.01 30.06 37.02
C GLU A 72 19.80 29.49 35.61
N THR A 73 19.01 28.42 35.46
CA THR A 73 18.69 27.83 34.15
C THR A 73 17.75 28.72 33.32
N GLN A 74 16.94 29.56 33.97
CA GLN A 74 16.04 30.50 33.28
C GLN A 74 16.77 31.75 32.78
N ILE A 75 17.94 32.04 33.35
CA ILE A 75 18.76 33.22 32.99
C ILE A 75 19.84 32.80 31.99
N LYS A 76 19.98 33.55 30.90
CA LYS A 76 21.03 33.28 29.91
C LYS A 76 22.42 33.59 30.50
N HIS A 77 23.24 32.56 30.69
CA HIS A 77 24.63 32.74 31.13
C HIS A 77 25.59 33.07 29.98
N VAL A 78 26.04 34.33 29.89
CA VAL A 78 26.81 34.87 28.75
C VAL A 78 28.17 34.21 28.58
N GLN A 79 28.82 33.83 29.67
CA GLN A 79 30.16 33.21 29.63
C GLN A 79 30.12 31.76 29.13
N LEU A 80 29.08 31.00 29.51
CA LEU A 80 28.88 29.63 29.05
C LEU A 80 28.47 29.60 27.57
N ASP A 81 27.64 30.56 27.13
CA ASP A 81 27.28 30.73 25.71
C ASP A 81 28.51 30.98 24.82
N LYS A 82 29.53 31.68 25.33
CA LYS A 82 30.81 31.87 24.62
C LYS A 82 31.62 30.58 24.57
N TYR A 83 31.77 29.87 25.69
CA TYR A 83 32.49 28.59 25.71
C TYR A 83 31.86 27.53 24.81
N LEU A 84 30.54 27.44 24.73
CA LEU A 84 29.86 26.51 23.81
C LEU A 84 30.08 26.84 22.34
N LYS A 85 30.33 28.11 22.00
CA LYS A 85 30.69 28.53 20.63
C LYS A 85 32.14 28.23 20.31
N ASP A 86 33.03 28.35 21.31
CA ASP A 86 34.47 28.16 21.15
C ASP A 86 34.88 26.66 21.17
N VAL A 87 34.16 25.83 21.92
CA VAL A 87 34.46 24.39 22.07
C VAL A 87 33.81 23.60 20.93
N TYR A 88 34.59 23.32 19.89
CA TYR A 88 34.25 22.35 18.86
C TYR A 88 34.65 20.93 19.29
N VAL A 89 33.71 20.17 19.87
CA VAL A 89 33.94 18.77 20.23
C VAL A 89 33.86 17.90 18.97
N LYS A 90 35.00 17.37 18.51
CA LYS A 90 35.00 16.21 17.62
C LYS A 90 34.84 14.97 18.49
N SER A 91 33.61 14.48 18.67
CA SER A 91 33.43 13.17 19.29
C SER A 91 34.00 12.12 18.33
N HIS A 92 35.10 11.52 18.73
CA HIS A 92 35.55 10.27 18.14
C HIS A 92 34.95 9.19 19.02
N ASP A 93 33.71 8.80 18.72
CA ASP A 93 33.12 7.60 19.27
C ASP A 93 33.58 6.45 18.36
N PRO A 94 34.66 5.71 18.69
CA PRO A 94 34.86 4.41 18.08
C PRO A 94 33.69 3.57 18.57
N ASN A 95 32.60 3.54 17.80
CA ASN A 95 31.46 2.68 18.09
C ASN A 95 32.05 1.27 18.22
N PRO A 96 32.22 0.71 19.43
CA PRO A 96 32.63 -0.67 19.51
C PRO A 96 31.54 -1.43 18.77
N PRO A 97 31.84 -2.43 17.93
CA PRO A 97 30.80 -3.24 17.34
C PRO A 97 30.08 -3.89 18.51
N GLN A 98 28.96 -3.29 18.93
CA GLN A 98 28.02 -3.87 19.85
C GLN A 98 27.47 -5.07 19.08
N LYS A 99 28.18 -6.19 19.18
CA LYS A 99 27.63 -7.49 18.87
C LYS A 99 26.51 -7.63 19.88
N ALA A 100 25.30 -7.23 19.49
CA ALA A 100 24.10 -7.49 20.25
C ALA A 100 24.21 -8.94 20.72
N GLN A 101 24.17 -9.16 22.03
CA GLN A 101 24.24 -10.50 22.59
C GLN A 101 22.98 -11.23 22.12
N THR A 102 23.09 -11.92 20.98
CA THR A 102 21.98 -12.68 20.42
C THR A 102 21.77 -13.86 21.35
N ASN A 103 20.62 -13.89 22.02
CA ASN A 103 20.26 -15.03 22.85
C ASN A 103 20.17 -16.29 21.95
N PRO A 104 20.98 -17.34 22.20
CA PRO A 104 20.97 -18.55 21.38
C PRO A 104 19.61 -19.27 21.43
N ASP A 105 18.86 -19.12 22.53
CA ASP A 105 17.53 -19.71 22.70
C ASP A 105 16.44 -18.94 21.95
N ARG A 106 16.73 -17.70 21.51
CA ARG A 106 15.80 -16.85 20.76
C ARG A 106 16.53 -15.98 19.73
N PRO A 107 17.03 -16.57 18.63
CA PRO A 107 17.70 -15.82 17.59
C PRO A 107 16.72 -14.86 16.88
N LEU A 108 17.22 -13.66 16.56
CA LEU A 108 16.48 -12.71 15.73
C LEU A 108 16.31 -13.29 14.31
N PRO A 109 15.19 -13.01 13.63
CA PRO A 109 15.01 -13.42 12.24
C PRO A 109 16.11 -12.80 11.36
N LEU A 110 16.93 -13.67 10.76
CA LEU A 110 18.02 -13.27 9.86
C LEU A 110 17.48 -12.89 8.47
N ASN A 111 16.42 -13.57 8.04
CA ASN A 111 15.76 -13.27 6.78
C ASN A 111 14.81 -12.08 6.96
N ARG A 112 15.10 -10.98 6.26
CA ARG A 112 14.30 -9.74 6.24
C ARG A 112 13.58 -9.53 4.90
N HIS A 113 13.58 -10.52 4.01
CA HIS A 113 12.83 -10.44 2.77
C HIS A 113 11.34 -10.48 3.06
N GLN A 114 10.57 -9.66 2.33
CA GLN A 114 9.12 -9.81 2.35
C GLN A 114 8.78 -11.18 1.76
N VAL A 115 7.77 -11.85 2.33
CA VAL A 115 7.19 -13.00 1.67
C VAL A 115 6.46 -12.48 0.44
N GLU A 116 6.75 -13.04 -0.73
CA GLU A 116 6.05 -12.66 -1.96
C GLU A 116 4.56 -12.93 -1.83
N ASP A 117 3.75 -12.03 -2.38
CA ASP A 117 2.30 -12.20 -2.37
C ASP A 117 1.92 -13.43 -3.19
N TYR A 118 1.01 -14.23 -2.64
CA TYR A 118 0.45 -15.37 -3.37
C TYR A 118 -0.46 -14.88 -4.50
N GLU A 119 -0.51 -15.63 -5.60
CA GLU A 119 -1.28 -15.31 -6.81
C GLU A 119 -2.74 -14.93 -6.53
N TYR A 120 -3.37 -15.60 -5.54
CA TYR A 120 -4.76 -15.38 -5.14
C TYR A 120 -4.91 -14.76 -3.74
N GLY A 121 -3.83 -14.19 -3.18
CA GLY A 121 -3.84 -13.54 -1.86
C GLY A 121 -3.85 -14.51 -0.66
N PHE A 122 -3.79 -15.82 -0.89
CA PHE A 122 -3.64 -16.83 0.16
C PHE A 122 -2.70 -17.95 -0.28
N LYS A 123 -2.06 -18.61 0.69
CA LYS A 123 -1.21 -19.78 0.45
C LYS A 123 -2.09 -20.97 0.08
N GLU A 124 -1.93 -21.50 -1.13
CA GLU A 124 -2.57 -22.76 -1.52
C GLU A 124 -1.96 -23.95 -0.75
N PRO A 125 -2.76 -24.99 -0.45
CA PRO A 125 -2.25 -26.18 0.23
C PRO A 125 -1.30 -26.98 -0.66
N ASP A 126 -0.18 -27.45 -0.09
CA ASP A 126 0.82 -28.25 -0.80
C ASP A 126 0.31 -29.65 -1.18
N LYS A 127 -0.64 -30.19 -0.40
CA LYS A 127 -1.27 -31.49 -0.62
C LYS A 127 -2.78 -31.32 -0.73
N ILE A 128 -3.34 -31.76 -1.86
CA ILE A 128 -4.76 -31.62 -2.16
C ILE A 128 -5.45 -32.94 -1.85
N PRO A 129 -6.46 -32.96 -0.95
CA PRO A 129 -7.20 -34.17 -0.66
C PRO A 129 -8.12 -34.55 -1.83
N ILE A 130 -8.39 -35.85 -1.95
CA ILE A 130 -9.24 -36.41 -3.01
C ILE A 130 -10.64 -35.78 -2.95
N GLY A 131 -11.20 -35.45 -4.12
CA GLY A 131 -12.52 -34.82 -4.24
C GLY A 131 -12.56 -33.34 -3.86
N LYS A 132 -11.40 -32.70 -3.64
CA LYS A 132 -11.27 -31.25 -3.45
C LYS A 132 -10.36 -30.66 -4.52
N THR A 133 -10.51 -29.36 -4.77
CA THR A 133 -9.68 -28.62 -5.71
C THR A 133 -9.22 -27.29 -5.13
N THR A 134 -8.06 -26.85 -5.58
CA THR A 134 -7.59 -25.48 -5.31
C THR A 134 -8.23 -24.48 -6.27
N LEU A 135 -8.13 -23.20 -5.92
CA LEU A 135 -8.65 -22.13 -6.76
C LEU A 135 -7.92 -22.08 -8.11
N ARG A 136 -6.60 -22.28 -8.12
CA ARG A 136 -5.81 -22.39 -9.35
C ARG A 136 -6.33 -23.49 -10.28
N GLN A 137 -6.56 -24.70 -9.74
CA GLN A 137 -7.09 -25.82 -10.52
C GLN A 137 -8.49 -25.54 -11.05
N ALA A 138 -9.35 -24.94 -10.21
CA ALA A 138 -10.70 -24.56 -10.61
C ALA A 138 -10.68 -23.58 -11.79
N LEU A 139 -9.89 -22.51 -11.69
CA LEU A 139 -9.75 -21.53 -12.76
C LEU A 139 -9.16 -22.15 -14.03
N GLN A 140 -8.23 -23.09 -13.89
CA GLN A 140 -7.62 -23.77 -15.02
C GLN A 140 -8.65 -24.59 -15.82
N PHE A 141 -9.39 -25.52 -15.19
CA PHE A 141 -10.34 -26.32 -15.96
C PHE A 141 -11.55 -25.52 -16.46
N ILE A 142 -11.95 -24.45 -15.77
CA ILE A 142 -12.98 -23.52 -16.28
C ILE A 142 -12.47 -22.82 -17.54
N THR A 143 -11.22 -22.39 -17.54
CA THR A 143 -10.58 -21.76 -18.71
C THR A 143 -10.45 -22.74 -19.88
N ASP A 144 -10.00 -23.96 -19.60
CA ASP A 144 -9.81 -24.99 -20.61
C ASP A 144 -11.14 -25.42 -21.25
N HIS A 145 -12.21 -25.59 -20.45
CA HIS A 145 -13.55 -25.86 -20.95
C HIS A 145 -14.12 -24.67 -21.75
N HIS A 146 -13.84 -23.43 -21.33
CA HIS A 146 -14.29 -22.24 -22.06
C HIS A 146 -13.61 -22.13 -23.43
N ASN A 147 -12.32 -22.46 -23.52
CA ASN A 147 -11.58 -22.49 -24.78
C ASN A 147 -12.04 -23.64 -25.69
N ASP A 148 -12.06 -24.88 -25.16
CA ASP A 148 -12.32 -26.10 -25.92
C ASP A 148 -13.28 -27.04 -25.17
N SER A 149 -14.56 -26.69 -25.13
CA SER A 149 -15.60 -27.49 -24.44
C SER A 149 -15.73 -28.93 -24.98
N LYS A 150 -15.34 -29.18 -26.23
CA LYS A 150 -15.35 -30.53 -26.83
C LYS A 150 -14.26 -31.44 -26.25
N LEU A 151 -13.07 -30.89 -26.00
CA LEU A 151 -11.92 -31.64 -25.50
C LEU A 151 -11.96 -31.80 -23.99
N HIS A 152 -12.45 -30.77 -23.30
CA HIS A 152 -12.58 -30.72 -21.85
C HIS A 152 -14.04 -30.89 -21.44
N THR A 153 -14.59 -32.08 -21.62
CA THR A 153 -15.95 -32.39 -21.18
C THR A 153 -16.03 -32.47 -19.64
N PRO A 154 -17.20 -32.22 -19.03
CA PRO A 154 -17.36 -32.31 -17.57
C PRO A 154 -16.99 -33.70 -17.03
N GLN A 155 -17.22 -34.76 -17.81
CA GLN A 155 -16.85 -36.14 -17.46
C GLN A 155 -15.33 -36.32 -17.39
N LYS A 156 -14.60 -35.75 -18.35
CA LYS A 156 -13.14 -35.82 -18.37
C LYS A 156 -12.53 -35.07 -17.18
N ILE A 157 -13.02 -33.85 -16.92
CA ILE A 157 -12.56 -33.04 -15.78
C ILE A 157 -12.85 -33.77 -14.45
N ALA A 158 -13.99 -34.45 -14.35
CA ALA A 158 -14.35 -35.23 -13.15
C ALA A 158 -13.38 -36.37 -12.89
N GLN A 159 -12.94 -37.06 -13.95
CA GLN A 159 -11.95 -38.13 -13.86
C GLN A 159 -10.56 -37.58 -13.50
N ASP A 160 -10.14 -36.50 -14.16
CA ASP A 160 -8.81 -35.90 -13.97
C ASP A 160 -8.59 -35.40 -12.53
N TYR A 161 -9.60 -34.73 -11.96
CA TYR A 161 -9.51 -34.13 -10.62
C TYR A 161 -10.20 -34.95 -9.52
N GLN A 162 -10.76 -36.13 -9.85
CA GLN A 162 -11.48 -37.01 -8.91
C GLN A 162 -12.63 -36.30 -8.17
N ILE A 163 -13.36 -35.43 -8.85
CA ILE A 163 -14.51 -34.67 -8.31
C ILE A 163 -15.80 -35.27 -8.87
N PRO A 164 -16.91 -35.32 -8.11
CA PRO A 164 -18.21 -35.70 -8.66
C PRO A 164 -18.62 -34.84 -9.86
N GLU A 165 -19.07 -35.51 -10.93
CA GLU A 165 -19.46 -34.90 -12.20
C GLU A 165 -20.57 -33.85 -12.04
N GLU A 166 -21.50 -34.07 -11.10
CA GLU A 166 -22.58 -33.13 -10.79
C GLU A 166 -22.05 -31.78 -10.30
N SER A 167 -21.02 -31.80 -9.43
CA SER A 167 -20.40 -30.58 -8.93
C SER A 167 -19.69 -29.83 -10.05
N ILE A 168 -18.99 -30.52 -10.94
CA ILE A 168 -18.32 -29.89 -12.09
C ILE A 168 -19.33 -29.30 -13.06
N LYS A 169 -20.44 -30.00 -13.35
CA LYS A 169 -21.52 -29.46 -14.18
C LYS A 169 -22.08 -28.16 -13.59
N ASN A 170 -22.28 -28.10 -12.28
CA ASN A 170 -22.71 -26.89 -11.61
C ASN A 170 -21.65 -25.78 -11.70
N ILE A 171 -20.38 -26.11 -11.47
CA ILE A 171 -19.28 -25.13 -11.57
C ILE A 171 -19.22 -24.53 -12.98
N LEU A 172 -19.22 -25.36 -14.02
CA LEU A 172 -19.15 -24.90 -15.42
C LEU A 172 -20.41 -24.13 -15.86
N LYS A 173 -21.56 -24.40 -15.24
CA LYS A 173 -22.82 -23.69 -15.54
C LYS A 173 -22.85 -22.29 -14.93
N TYR A 174 -22.35 -22.14 -13.69
CA TYR A 174 -22.49 -20.89 -12.93
C TYR A 174 -21.23 -20.01 -12.95
N TYR A 175 -20.07 -20.56 -13.26
CA TYR A 175 -18.80 -19.82 -13.28
C TYR A 175 -18.21 -19.77 -14.68
N ARG A 176 -17.70 -18.59 -15.06
CA ARG A 176 -17.06 -18.35 -16.36
C ARG A 176 -15.92 -17.34 -16.20
N VAL A 177 -14.83 -17.53 -16.96
CA VAL A 177 -13.72 -16.58 -16.99
C VAL A 177 -14.06 -15.42 -17.92
N PHE A 178 -13.74 -14.20 -17.50
CA PHE A 178 -13.90 -13.01 -18.32
C PHE A 178 -12.76 -12.89 -19.34
N GLU A 179 -13.11 -12.63 -20.59
CA GLU A 179 -12.14 -12.27 -21.62
C GLU A 179 -11.79 -10.78 -21.49
N VAL A 180 -10.52 -10.50 -21.24
CA VAL A 180 -10.02 -9.13 -21.21
C VAL A 180 -9.79 -8.67 -22.65
N TYR A 181 -10.73 -7.89 -23.18
CA TYR A 181 -10.54 -7.18 -24.43
C TYR A 181 -9.64 -5.96 -24.20
N ILE A 182 -8.39 -6.02 -24.66
CA ILE A 182 -7.49 -4.87 -24.68
C ILE A 182 -7.69 -4.17 -26.02
N PRO A 183 -8.40 -3.02 -26.07
CA PRO A 183 -8.56 -2.30 -27.32
C PRO A 183 -7.19 -1.85 -27.83
N GLU A 184 -6.98 -1.94 -29.14
CA GLU A 184 -5.83 -1.31 -29.77
C GLU A 184 -5.79 0.17 -29.37
N GLN A 185 -4.63 0.64 -28.91
CA GLN A 185 -4.46 2.03 -28.53
C GLN A 185 -4.81 2.89 -29.74
N ARG A 186 -5.90 3.66 -29.63
CA ARG A 186 -6.26 4.65 -30.65
C ARG A 186 -5.05 5.57 -30.80
N LYS A 187 -4.45 5.61 -31.99
CA LYS A 187 -3.37 6.55 -32.33
C LYS A 187 -3.94 7.97 -32.28
N VAL A 188 -3.94 8.59 -31.10
CA VAL A 188 -4.36 9.97 -30.94
C VAL A 188 -3.24 10.85 -31.50
N LYS A 189 -3.56 11.80 -32.37
CA LYS A 189 -2.59 12.79 -32.91
C LYS A 189 -2.08 13.78 -31.85
N ALA A 190 -2.46 13.61 -30.59
CA ALA A 190 -2.09 14.49 -29.49
C ALA A 190 -0.69 14.14 -28.98
N LYS A 191 0.29 15.01 -29.30
CA LYS A 191 1.60 14.98 -28.67
C LYS A 191 1.47 15.64 -27.29
N PHE A 192 1.54 14.84 -26.23
CA PHE A 192 1.62 15.38 -24.87
C PHE A 192 3.00 16.02 -24.68
N ALA A 193 3.05 17.35 -24.50
CA ALA A 193 4.28 18.14 -24.41
C ALA A 193 4.94 18.10 -23.02
N GLY A 194 4.82 16.98 -22.29
CA GLY A 194 5.39 16.80 -20.95
C GLY A 194 6.02 15.42 -20.79
N PRO A 195 6.82 15.20 -19.74
CA PRO A 195 7.46 13.91 -19.49
C PRO A 195 6.38 12.85 -19.19
N SER A 196 6.10 11.99 -20.18
CA SER A 196 5.13 10.91 -20.04
C SER A 196 5.82 9.67 -19.49
N VAL A 197 5.79 9.48 -18.18
CA VAL A 197 6.11 8.17 -17.61
C VAL A 197 4.81 7.35 -17.61
N PRO A 198 4.68 6.29 -18.44
CA PRO A 198 3.51 5.42 -18.38
C PRO A 198 3.44 4.76 -17.00
N ARG A 199 2.31 4.94 -16.31
CA ARG A 199 2.07 4.40 -14.95
C ARG A 199 1.93 2.87 -14.91
N ILE A 200 1.66 2.24 -16.04
CA ILE A 200 1.47 0.79 -16.16
C ILE A 200 2.35 0.31 -17.30
N LYS A 201 3.43 -0.41 -16.97
CA LYS A 201 4.18 -1.21 -17.93
C LYS A 201 3.56 -2.59 -17.93
N VAL A 202 2.64 -2.87 -18.85
CA VAL A 202 2.21 -4.26 -19.09
C VAL A 202 3.36 -4.94 -19.83
N THR A 203 4.18 -5.70 -19.11
CA THR A 203 5.15 -6.60 -19.74
C THR A 203 4.39 -7.67 -20.50
N ALA A 204 4.31 -7.51 -21.82
CA ALA A 204 3.81 -8.55 -22.70
C ALA A 204 4.79 -9.72 -22.63
N GLN A 205 4.43 -10.79 -21.91
CA GLN A 205 5.14 -12.05 -22.02
C GLN A 205 4.81 -12.63 -23.40
N PRO A 206 5.79 -12.89 -24.28
CA PRO A 206 5.51 -13.51 -25.56
C PRO A 206 4.98 -14.92 -25.31
N LYS A 207 3.69 -15.15 -25.59
CA LYS A 207 3.15 -16.51 -25.66
C LYS A 207 3.92 -17.26 -26.75
N LYS A 208 4.63 -18.32 -26.35
CA LYS A 208 5.26 -19.26 -27.28
C LYS A 208 4.16 -19.80 -28.19
N GLN A 209 4.23 -19.50 -29.48
CA GLN A 209 3.31 -20.11 -30.44
C GLN A 209 3.64 -21.60 -30.50
N LEU A 210 2.64 -22.44 -30.21
CA LEU A 210 2.73 -23.87 -30.48
C LEU A 210 2.79 -24.02 -32.01
N SER A 211 3.90 -24.58 -32.52
CA SER A 211 4.01 -24.98 -33.90
C SER A 211 2.90 -26.00 -34.20
N SER A 212 2.05 -25.70 -35.18
CA SER A 212 1.16 -26.70 -35.75
C SER A 212 2.01 -27.75 -36.46
N GLY A 213 2.08 -28.94 -35.87
CA GLY A 213 2.60 -30.13 -36.54
C GLY A 213 1.77 -30.36 -37.81
N LYS A 214 2.39 -30.15 -38.96
CA LYS A 214 1.91 -30.72 -40.22
C LYS A 214 2.53 -32.09 -40.32
N ASP A 215 1.78 -33.10 -39.92
CA ASP A 215 1.92 -34.43 -40.49
C ASP A 215 1.62 -34.30 -41.98
N LYS A 216 2.62 -34.61 -42.80
CA LYS A 216 2.43 -34.90 -44.22
C LYS A 216 2.93 -36.31 -44.45
N ASP A 217 1.98 -37.21 -44.57
CA ASP A 217 2.11 -38.42 -45.36
C ASP A 217 2.42 -38.07 -46.83
N ASP A 218 2.92 -39.08 -47.54
CA ASP A 218 3.22 -39.19 -48.98
C ASP A 218 4.64 -38.83 -49.43
N THR A 219 5.59 -39.79 -49.30
CA THR A 219 6.15 -40.61 -50.40
C THR A 219 7.04 -41.72 -49.84
#